data_AF-Q5C269-F1
#
_entry.id   AF-Q5C269-F1
#
_cell.length_a   1.000
_cell.length_b   1.000
_cell.length_c   1.000
_cell.angle_alpha   90.00
_cell.angle_beta   90.00
_cell.angle_gamma   90.00
#
_symmetry.space_group_name_H-M   'P 1'
#
loop_
_entity.id
_entity.type
_entity.pdbx_description
1 polymer ?
#
loop_
_entity_poly.entity_id
_entity_poly.type
_entity_poly.pdbx_seq_one_letter_code
_entity_poly.pdbx_strand_id
1 'polypeptide(L)'
;MRVRTSTGVRPVEFYGNCYLPNTTDVELASVSADMAITTELRHDDKLQEGELVFVQVACLFTSLSGQRRLRIHNLSIPVTSMIPDVFRLVELDAHMNWLSKYSMRSLLSRTHLQVMDDLTTRAANTLAAYRRHCTGGPNDVNSSPGELVLPQNMKLYPLYIQCLMKTEAFSPADGITIDDRCWQMFLVNQMDVKQSNCYIYPHLYPIHDLSLNFEGNIPYPPAAIRCSYDRLQMNAAYLLDNGIYLILWIGPNVSFEWIQASVSMFKILNILNQKKSMTCVISIMILQEIYVHYWRKIRENHWALFLGFGCTSWDKSELWVPSI
;
A
#
# COMPACT_ATOMS: atom_id res chain seq x y z
N MET A 1 -5.11 0.15 24.26
CA MET A 1 -5.80 -0.90 23.46
C MET A 1 -5.34 -2.25 23.97
N ARG A 2 -6.24 -3.24 24.03
CA ARG A 2 -5.92 -4.62 24.41
C ARG A 2 -6.61 -5.59 23.46
N VAL A 3 -5.86 -6.58 22.99
CA VAL A 3 -6.37 -7.66 22.15
C VAL A 3 -6.52 -8.91 23.02
N ARG A 4 -7.71 -9.50 23.01
CA ARG A 4 -8.03 -10.76 23.69
C ARG A 4 -8.42 -11.79 22.65
N THR A 5 -8.11 -13.05 22.94
CA THR A 5 -8.40 -14.18 22.07
C THR A 5 -9.07 -15.27 22.87
N SER A 6 -9.84 -16.13 22.20
CA SER A 6 -10.27 -17.41 22.78
C SER A 6 -9.08 -18.32 23.06
N THR A 7 -9.30 -19.35 23.88
CA THR A 7 -8.28 -20.36 24.23
C THR A 7 -7.61 -20.95 22.98
N GLY A 8 -6.31 -21.21 23.07
CA GLY A 8 -5.52 -21.85 22.01
C GLY A 8 -4.83 -20.87 21.05
N VAL A 9 -5.21 -19.58 21.05
CA VAL A 9 -4.49 -18.52 20.32
C VAL A 9 -4.15 -17.39 21.27
N ARG A 10 -3.00 -16.72 21.05
CA ARG A 10 -2.64 -15.50 21.78
C ARG A 10 -2.01 -14.44 20.87
N PRO A 11 -2.24 -13.14 21.13
CA PRO A 11 -1.46 -12.08 20.53
C PRO A 11 -0.02 -12.12 21.07
N VAL A 12 0.96 -12.00 20.17
CA VAL A 12 2.39 -12.06 20.55
C VAL A 12 3.17 -10.82 20.17
N GLU A 13 2.79 -10.14 19.10
CA GLU A 13 3.50 -8.98 18.58
C GLU A 13 2.50 -7.94 18.10
N PHE A 14 2.86 -6.67 18.28
CA PHE A 14 2.08 -5.53 17.83
C PHE A 14 2.96 -4.64 16.96
N TYR A 15 2.40 -4.20 15.83
CA TYR A 15 3.06 -3.34 14.86
C TYR A 15 2.23 -2.09 14.64
N GLY A 16 2.88 -0.94 14.79
CA GLY A 16 2.25 0.37 14.70
C GLY A 16 3.02 1.42 15.47
N ASN A 17 2.68 2.69 15.25
CA ASN A 17 3.26 3.82 15.99
C ASN A 17 2.62 3.89 17.39
N CYS A 18 3.07 2.98 18.25
CA CYS A 18 2.51 2.75 19.58
C CYS A 18 3.61 2.46 20.60
N TYR A 19 3.26 2.61 21.87
CA TYR A 19 4.11 2.23 22.99
C TYR A 19 3.60 0.94 23.62
N LEU A 20 4.51 0.03 23.95
CA LEU A 20 4.20 -1.26 24.57
C LEU A 20 4.84 -1.30 25.96
N PRO A 21 4.13 -0.85 27.02
CA PRO A 21 4.66 -0.91 28.40
C PRO A 21 4.86 -2.35 28.88
N ASN A 22 4.12 -3.30 28.30
CA ASN A 22 4.17 -4.71 28.59
C ASN A 22 3.80 -5.51 27.32
N THR A 23 3.75 -6.84 27.42
CA THR A 23 3.48 -7.73 26.27
C THR A 23 2.00 -7.83 25.88
N THR A 24 1.09 -7.14 26.57
CA THR A 24 -0.37 -7.30 26.40
C THR A 24 -1.13 -6.01 26.10
N ASP A 25 -0.66 -4.88 26.64
CA ASP A 25 -1.32 -3.59 26.52
C ASP A 25 -0.58 -2.72 25.49
N VAL A 26 -1.35 -2.14 24.57
CA VAL A 26 -0.87 -1.21 23.55
C VAL A 26 -1.29 0.20 23.94
N GLU A 27 -0.35 1.06 24.25
CA GLU A 27 -0.60 2.46 24.61
C GLU A 27 -0.47 3.38 23.39
N LEU A 28 -1.48 4.24 23.25
CA LEU A 28 -1.63 5.19 22.17
C LEU A 28 -1.96 6.54 22.81
N ALA A 29 -1.08 7.52 22.64
CA ALA A 29 -1.31 8.87 23.15
C ALA A 29 -2.52 9.52 22.46
N SER A 30 -2.68 9.26 21.17
CA SER A 30 -3.85 9.65 20.37
C SER A 30 -4.18 8.54 19.38
N VAL A 31 -5.44 8.49 18.95
CA VAL A 31 -5.93 7.56 17.93
C VAL A 31 -6.76 8.35 16.93
N SER A 32 -6.40 8.27 15.65
CA SER A 32 -7.21 8.79 14.54
C SER A 32 -7.84 7.65 13.74
N ALA A 33 -8.76 8.00 12.83
CA ALA A 33 -9.39 7.03 11.94
C ALA A 33 -8.40 6.40 10.94
N ASP A 34 -7.28 7.06 10.70
CA ASP A 34 -6.28 6.67 9.69
C ASP A 34 -5.13 5.83 10.24
N MET A 35 -5.14 5.52 11.55
CA MET A 35 -4.11 4.70 12.18
C MET A 35 -4.54 3.25 12.26
N ALA A 36 -3.65 2.33 11.91
CA ALA A 36 -3.86 0.90 12.10
C ALA A 36 -2.74 0.27 12.93
N ILE A 37 -3.16 -0.57 13.89
CA ILE A 37 -2.27 -1.46 14.64
C ILE A 37 -2.47 -2.88 14.13
N THR A 38 -1.38 -3.51 13.68
CA THR A 38 -1.38 -4.89 13.22
C THR A 38 -0.93 -5.78 14.36
N THR A 39 -1.68 -6.84 14.65
CA THR A 39 -1.37 -7.78 15.74
C THR A 39 -1.06 -9.15 15.16
N GLU A 40 0.10 -9.72 15.49
CA GLU A 40 0.43 -11.10 15.16
C GLU A 40 -0.16 -12.04 16.21
N LEU A 41 -0.88 -13.05 15.72
CA LEU A 41 -1.45 -14.11 16.55
C LEU A 41 -0.64 -15.39 16.37
N ARG A 42 -0.42 -16.13 17.46
CA ARG A 42 0.21 -17.45 17.43
C ARG A 42 -0.62 -18.47 18.19
N HIS A 43 -0.44 -19.73 17.81
CA HIS A 43 -0.99 -20.86 18.54
C HIS A 43 -0.31 -20.98 19.91
N ASP A 44 -1.12 -21.10 20.94
CA ASP A 44 -0.70 -21.41 22.32
C ASP A 44 -1.07 -22.85 22.69
N ASP A 45 -2.12 -23.39 22.06
CA ASP A 45 -2.56 -24.79 22.16
C ASP A 45 -3.19 -25.25 20.83
N LYS A 46 -3.57 -26.52 20.74
CA LYS A 46 -4.32 -27.07 19.60
C LYS A 46 -5.72 -26.47 19.53
N LEU A 47 -6.10 -26.05 18.33
CA LEU A 47 -7.46 -25.60 18.03
C LEU A 47 -8.31 -26.77 17.57
N GLN A 48 -9.55 -26.86 18.03
CA GLN A 48 -10.47 -27.92 17.62
C GLN A 48 -11.09 -27.56 16.28
N GLU A 49 -11.13 -28.54 15.37
CA GLU A 49 -11.74 -28.36 14.05
C GLU A 49 -13.25 -28.17 14.18
N GLY A 50 -13.82 -27.23 13.41
CA GLY A 50 -15.23 -26.86 13.50
C GLY A 50 -15.56 -25.83 14.59
N GLU A 51 -14.61 -25.51 15.48
CA GLU A 51 -14.75 -24.38 16.39
C GLU A 51 -14.36 -23.05 15.73
N LEU A 52 -14.76 -21.95 16.37
CA LEU A 52 -14.38 -20.60 15.99
C LEU A 52 -13.34 -20.06 16.97
N VAL A 53 -12.31 -19.41 16.42
CA VAL A 53 -11.43 -18.54 17.20
C VAL A 53 -12.07 -17.18 17.29
N PHE A 54 -12.19 -16.65 18.51
CA PHE A 54 -12.70 -15.30 18.74
C PHE A 54 -11.54 -14.36 19.02
N VAL A 55 -11.56 -13.19 18.37
CA VAL A 55 -10.66 -12.08 18.62
C VAL A 55 -11.49 -10.89 19.07
N GLN A 56 -11.15 -10.32 20.23
CA GLN A 56 -11.79 -9.12 20.75
C GLN A 56 -10.75 -8.03 20.96
N VAL A 57 -10.93 -6.91 20.27
CA VAL A 57 -10.13 -5.70 20.45
C VAL A 57 -10.91 -4.71 21.29
N ALA A 58 -10.35 -4.32 22.43
CA ALA A 58 -10.90 -3.28 23.29
C ALA A 58 -9.99 -2.05 23.30
N CYS A 59 -10.51 -0.92 22.84
CA CYS A 59 -9.81 0.36 22.88
C CYS A 59 -10.50 1.31 23.87
N LEU A 60 -9.86 1.53 25.01
CA LEU A 60 -10.27 2.48 26.03
C LEU A 60 -9.62 3.84 25.71
N PHE A 61 -10.42 4.88 25.55
CA PHE A 61 -9.94 6.22 25.20
C PHE A 61 -10.79 7.31 25.86
N THR A 62 -10.33 8.55 25.80
CA THR A 62 -11.10 9.73 26.23
C THR A 62 -11.50 10.50 24.98
N SER A 63 -12.80 10.74 24.79
CA SER A 63 -13.30 11.51 23.65
C SER A 63 -12.95 13.00 23.77
N LEU A 64 -13.08 13.74 22.66
CA LEU A 64 -12.93 15.20 22.65
C LEU A 64 -13.91 15.93 23.59
N SER A 65 -15.03 15.28 23.94
CA SER A 65 -16.00 15.78 24.92
C SER A 65 -15.63 15.44 26.37
N GLY A 66 -14.41 14.94 26.63
CA GLY A 66 -13.93 14.58 27.97
C GLY A 66 -14.53 13.29 28.55
N GLN A 67 -15.22 12.48 27.76
CA GLN A 67 -15.85 11.25 28.25
C GLN A 67 -14.93 10.05 28.06
N ARG A 68 -14.75 9.25 29.11
CA ARG A 68 -14.06 7.97 29.01
C ARG A 68 -14.97 6.96 28.29
N ARG A 69 -14.53 6.43 27.16
CA ARG A 69 -15.29 5.52 26.29
C ARG A 69 -14.47 4.28 25.98
N LEU A 70 -15.18 3.19 25.69
CA LEU A 70 -14.58 1.93 25.31
C LEU A 70 -15.19 1.47 23.99
N ARG A 71 -14.36 1.30 22.96
CA ARG A 71 -14.74 0.76 21.65
C ARG A 71 -14.34 -0.71 21.60
N ILE A 72 -15.27 -1.58 21.19
CA ILE A 72 -15.07 -3.02 21.10
C ILE A 72 -15.26 -3.45 19.65
N HIS A 73 -14.31 -4.23 19.13
CA HIS A 73 -14.45 -4.98 17.88
C HIS A 73 -14.35 -6.47 18.21
N ASN A 74 -15.31 -7.25 17.70
CA ASN A 74 -15.31 -8.70 17.83
C ASN A 74 -15.22 -9.32 16.44
N LEU A 75 -14.32 -10.28 16.27
CA LEU A 75 -14.13 -11.04 15.05
C LEU A 75 -14.15 -12.53 15.39
N SER A 76 -14.81 -13.34 14.57
CA SER A 76 -14.79 -14.80 14.66
C SER A 76 -14.16 -15.38 13.41
N ILE A 77 -13.21 -16.30 13.58
CA ILE A 77 -12.43 -16.90 12.50
C ILE A 77 -12.62 -18.42 12.55
N PRO A 78 -13.03 -19.08 11.46
CA PRO A 78 -13.18 -20.54 11.43
C PRO A 78 -11.83 -21.26 11.50
N VAL A 79 -11.79 -22.39 12.21
CA VAL A 79 -10.61 -23.26 12.30
C VAL A 79 -10.69 -24.35 11.25
N THR A 80 -9.57 -24.62 10.57
CA THR A 80 -9.42 -25.72 9.61
C THR A 80 -8.13 -26.49 9.88
N SER A 81 -8.15 -27.80 9.68
CA SER A 81 -6.97 -28.67 9.68
C SER A 81 -6.34 -28.82 8.28
N MET A 82 -7.02 -28.32 7.25
CA MET A 82 -6.66 -28.48 5.85
C MET A 82 -5.86 -27.27 5.33
N ILE A 83 -4.59 -27.49 4.98
CA ILE A 83 -3.72 -26.45 4.39
C ILE A 83 -4.33 -25.78 3.13
N PRO A 84 -4.99 -26.51 2.20
CA PRO A 84 -5.62 -25.86 1.04
C PRO A 84 -6.65 -24.78 1.41
N ASP A 85 -7.36 -24.94 2.52
CA ASP A 85 -8.32 -23.94 2.98
C ASP A 85 -7.64 -22.65 3.43
N VAL A 86 -6.47 -22.75 4.06
CA VAL A 86 -5.67 -21.58 4.46
C VAL A 86 -5.31 -20.73 3.23
N PHE A 87 -4.81 -21.36 2.15
CA PHE A 87 -4.47 -20.67 0.91
C PHE A 87 -5.68 -20.15 0.14
N ARG A 88 -6.86 -20.76 0.33
CA ARG A 88 -8.12 -20.31 -0.27
C ARG A 88 -8.74 -19.13 0.46
N LEU A 89 -8.46 -18.96 1.76
CA LEU A 89 -9.03 -17.92 2.61
C LEU A 89 -8.07 -16.75 2.87
N VAL A 90 -6.80 -16.88 2.48
CA VAL A 90 -5.81 -15.81 2.66
C VAL A 90 -6.23 -14.53 1.92
N GLU A 91 -6.07 -13.41 2.61
CA GLU A 91 -6.19 -12.07 2.05
C GLU A 91 -4.78 -11.50 1.84
N LEU A 92 -4.38 -11.38 0.56
CA LEU A 92 -3.02 -10.98 0.21
C LEU A 92 -2.67 -9.58 0.72
N ASP A 93 -3.59 -8.63 0.67
CA ASP A 93 -3.33 -7.25 1.07
C ASP A 93 -3.09 -7.14 2.58
N ALA A 94 -3.88 -7.85 3.39
CA ALA A 94 -3.66 -7.95 4.83
C ALA A 94 -2.32 -8.63 5.16
N HIS A 95 -1.96 -9.70 4.42
CA HIS A 95 -0.66 -10.36 4.57
C HIS A 95 0.50 -9.43 4.24
N MET A 96 0.38 -8.65 3.15
CA MET A 96 1.40 -7.66 2.78
C MET A 96 1.49 -6.50 3.77
N ASN A 97 0.38 -6.06 4.37
CA ASN A 97 0.39 -5.06 5.45
C ASN A 97 1.16 -5.55 6.67
N TRP A 98 0.93 -6.79 7.10
CA TRP A 98 1.71 -7.38 8.19
C TRP A 98 3.19 -7.51 7.81
N LEU A 99 3.47 -8.04 6.62
CA LEU A 99 4.82 -8.30 6.18
C LEU A 99 5.65 -7.02 6.02
N SER A 100 5.04 -5.94 5.53
CA SER A 100 5.69 -4.63 5.43
C SER A 100 6.07 -4.12 6.82
N LYS A 101 5.17 -4.17 7.81
CA LYS A 101 5.50 -3.72 9.18
C LYS A 101 6.53 -4.62 9.87
N TYR A 102 6.43 -5.94 9.67
CA TYR A 102 7.39 -6.92 10.18
C TYR A 102 8.81 -6.65 9.65
N SER A 103 8.93 -6.49 8.33
CA SER A 103 10.22 -6.29 7.67
C SER A 103 10.78 -4.89 7.93
N MET A 104 9.91 -3.86 8.00
CA MET A 104 10.32 -2.51 8.40
C MET A 104 10.93 -2.52 9.81
N ARG A 105 10.28 -3.18 10.78
CA ARG A 105 10.84 -3.31 12.13
C ARG A 105 12.16 -4.06 12.14
N SER A 106 12.33 -5.04 11.25
CA SER A 106 13.58 -5.80 11.09
C SER A 106 14.73 -4.93 10.55
N LEU A 107 14.44 -3.88 9.75
CA LEU A 107 15.46 -2.94 9.27
C LEU A 107 16.11 -2.12 10.39
N LEU A 108 15.48 -2.04 11.57
CA LEU A 108 16.04 -1.32 12.73
C LEU A 108 17.18 -2.09 13.42
N SER A 109 17.29 -3.40 13.20
CA SER A 109 18.25 -4.26 13.90
C SER A 109 19.05 -5.20 13.01
N ARG A 110 18.68 -5.34 11.73
CA ARG A 110 19.34 -6.22 10.75
C ARG A 110 19.80 -5.41 9.54
N THR A 111 20.76 -5.95 8.78
CA THR A 111 21.24 -5.27 7.56
C THR A 111 20.17 -5.31 6.47
N HIS A 112 20.17 -4.31 5.58
CA HIS A 112 19.23 -4.25 4.45
C HIS A 112 19.22 -5.55 3.63
N LEU A 113 20.41 -6.06 3.27
CA LEU A 113 20.55 -7.28 2.48
C LEU A 113 19.89 -8.49 3.18
N GLN A 114 20.05 -8.63 4.49
CA GLN A 114 19.42 -9.70 5.26
C GLN A 114 17.89 -9.61 5.27
N VAL A 115 17.32 -8.41 5.29
CA VAL A 115 15.86 -8.22 5.25
C VAL A 115 15.31 -8.52 3.86
N MET A 116 16.01 -8.12 2.80
CA MET A 116 15.60 -8.42 1.41
C MET A 116 15.65 -9.93 1.12
N ASP A 117 16.70 -10.61 1.57
CA ASP A 117 16.83 -12.06 1.45
C ASP A 117 15.75 -12.80 2.25
N ASP A 118 15.42 -12.32 3.46
CA ASP A 118 14.35 -12.86 4.30
C ASP A 118 12.97 -12.72 3.64
N LEU A 119 12.67 -11.56 3.03
CA LEU A 119 11.43 -11.36 2.26
C LEU A 119 11.33 -12.34 1.08
N THR A 120 12.40 -12.49 0.32
CA THR A 120 12.46 -13.41 -0.84
C THR A 120 12.30 -14.86 -0.39
N THR A 121 13.01 -15.25 0.66
CA THR A 121 12.98 -16.60 1.25
C THR A 121 11.60 -16.94 1.80
N ARG A 122 10.93 -16.00 2.49
CA ARG A 122 9.54 -16.20 2.97
C ARG A 122 8.57 -16.41 1.82
N ALA A 123 8.68 -15.63 0.76
CA ALA A 123 7.83 -15.78 -0.42
C ALA A 123 8.05 -17.16 -1.07
N ALA A 124 9.31 -17.54 -1.30
CA ALA A 124 9.67 -18.84 -1.85
C ALA A 124 9.16 -20.00 -1.00
N ASN A 125 9.35 -19.95 0.33
CA ASN A 125 8.89 -20.99 1.25
C ASN A 125 7.36 -21.11 1.28
N THR A 126 6.64 -19.98 1.25
CA THR A 126 5.17 -19.96 1.23
C THR A 126 4.62 -20.63 -0.04
N LEU A 127 5.20 -20.30 -1.21
CA LEU A 127 4.78 -20.87 -2.49
C LEU A 127 5.22 -22.34 -2.64
N ALA A 128 6.40 -22.70 -2.12
CA ALA A 128 6.85 -24.09 -2.06
C ALA A 128 5.93 -24.94 -1.17
N ALA A 129 5.45 -24.40 -0.05
CA ALA A 129 4.47 -25.06 0.81
C ALA A 129 3.14 -25.28 0.08
N TYR A 130 2.65 -24.28 -0.67
CA TYR A 130 1.46 -24.44 -1.51
C TYR A 130 1.65 -25.56 -2.55
N ARG A 131 2.76 -25.54 -3.28
CA ARG A 131 3.10 -26.57 -4.28
C ARG A 131 3.12 -27.97 -3.67
N ARG A 132 3.73 -28.12 -2.49
CA ARG A 132 3.88 -29.40 -1.80
C ARG A 132 2.57 -29.95 -1.26
N HIS A 133 1.71 -29.09 -0.71
CA HIS A 133 0.56 -29.53 0.08
C HIS A 133 -0.81 -29.36 -0.61
N CYS A 134 -0.89 -28.56 -1.69
CA CYS A 134 -2.17 -28.27 -2.34
C CYS A 134 -2.25 -28.79 -3.78
N THR A 135 -1.13 -28.94 -4.48
CA THR A 135 -1.11 -29.34 -5.90
C THR A 135 -0.32 -30.63 -6.14
N GLY A 136 -0.32 -31.56 -5.17
CA GLY A 136 0.32 -32.88 -5.32
C GLY A 136 1.86 -32.91 -5.35
N GLY A 137 2.54 -31.78 -5.18
CA GLY A 137 4.01 -31.70 -5.14
C GLY A 137 4.69 -31.87 -6.51
N PRO A 138 6.01 -32.17 -6.54
CA PRO A 138 6.76 -32.39 -7.78
C PRO A 138 6.31 -33.62 -8.59
N ASN A 139 5.52 -34.51 -7.98
CA ASN A 139 5.04 -35.75 -8.58
C ASN A 139 3.61 -35.63 -9.12
N ASP A 140 3.02 -34.43 -9.10
CA ASP A 140 1.73 -34.18 -9.73
C ASP A 140 1.86 -34.23 -11.25
N VAL A 141 1.17 -35.20 -11.85
CA VAL A 141 1.16 -35.47 -13.29
C VAL A 141 0.64 -34.28 -14.10
N ASN A 142 -0.13 -33.38 -13.46
CA ASN A 142 -0.77 -32.25 -14.13
C ASN A 142 0.07 -30.97 -14.15
N SER A 143 1.25 -30.95 -13.52
CA SER A 143 2.01 -29.71 -13.37
C SER A 143 3.50 -29.91 -13.63
N SER A 144 4.04 -29.25 -14.65
CA SER A 144 5.45 -29.40 -15.04
C SER A 144 6.40 -28.86 -13.96
N PRO A 145 7.55 -29.50 -13.68
CA PRO A 145 8.56 -28.96 -12.76
C PRO A 145 9.12 -27.58 -13.13
N GLY A 146 8.95 -27.15 -14.40
CA GLY A 146 9.35 -25.82 -14.86
C GLY A 146 8.33 -24.71 -14.58
N GLU A 147 7.15 -25.04 -14.04
CA GLU A 147 6.08 -24.08 -13.79
C GLU A 147 6.07 -23.59 -12.34
N LEU A 148 5.95 -22.27 -12.17
CA LEU A 148 5.70 -21.67 -10.87
C LEU A 148 4.19 -21.62 -10.62
N VAL A 149 3.70 -22.55 -9.79
CA VAL A 149 2.27 -22.66 -9.48
C VAL A 149 1.92 -21.78 -8.27
N LEU A 150 0.95 -20.90 -8.44
CA LEU A 150 0.54 -19.90 -7.44
C LEU A 150 -0.89 -20.16 -6.93
N PRO A 151 -1.19 -19.88 -5.65
CA PRO A 151 -2.57 -19.86 -5.17
C PRO A 151 -3.33 -18.69 -5.79
N GLN A 152 -4.61 -18.87 -6.09
CA GLN A 152 -5.44 -17.83 -6.72
C GLN A 152 -5.43 -16.51 -5.94
N ASN A 153 -5.58 -16.57 -4.62
CA ASN A 153 -5.59 -15.38 -3.75
C ASN A 153 -4.20 -14.79 -3.50
N MET A 154 -3.12 -15.48 -3.87
CA MET A 154 -1.74 -14.99 -3.74
C MET A 154 -1.04 -14.87 -5.10
N LYS A 155 -1.78 -14.81 -6.21
CA LYS A 155 -1.21 -14.73 -7.57
C LYS A 155 -0.32 -13.49 -7.80
N LEU A 156 -0.57 -12.41 -7.04
CA LEU A 156 0.22 -11.18 -7.07
C LEU A 156 1.30 -11.13 -5.99
N TYR A 157 1.44 -12.18 -5.17
CA TYR A 157 2.35 -12.16 -4.03
C TYR A 157 3.82 -11.90 -4.42
N PRO A 158 4.40 -12.58 -5.44
CA PRO A 158 5.76 -12.26 -5.89
C PRO A 158 5.91 -10.81 -6.37
N LEU A 159 4.89 -10.29 -7.07
CA LEU A 159 4.89 -8.92 -7.56
C LEU A 159 4.91 -7.93 -6.38
N TYR A 160 4.03 -8.09 -5.41
CA TYR A 160 3.94 -7.20 -4.25
C TYR A 160 5.19 -7.26 -3.36
N ILE A 161 5.82 -8.43 -3.22
CA ILE A 161 7.12 -8.56 -2.55
C ILE A 161 8.18 -7.72 -3.26
N GLN A 162 8.27 -7.86 -4.59
CA GLN A 162 9.24 -7.10 -5.37
C GLN A 162 8.99 -5.59 -5.31
N CYS A 163 7.72 -5.16 -5.31
CA CYS A 163 7.36 -3.76 -5.17
C CYS A 163 7.69 -3.23 -3.77
N LEU A 164 7.36 -3.98 -2.70
CA LEU A 164 7.72 -3.61 -1.32
C LEU A 164 9.23 -3.35 -1.17
N MET A 165 10.07 -4.21 -1.74
CA MET A 165 11.54 -4.05 -1.71
C MET A 165 12.02 -2.77 -2.41
N LYS A 166 11.26 -2.26 -3.39
CA LYS A 166 11.60 -1.06 -4.16
C LYS A 166 11.08 0.23 -3.53
N THR A 167 10.14 0.15 -2.61
CA THR A 167 9.61 1.35 -1.92
C THR A 167 10.70 2.09 -1.15
N GLU A 168 10.53 3.40 -0.99
CA GLU A 168 11.51 4.29 -0.33
C GLU A 168 11.85 3.87 1.11
N ALA A 169 10.90 3.24 1.83
CA ALA A 169 11.16 2.73 3.18
C ALA A 169 12.20 1.59 3.20
N PHE A 170 12.25 0.79 2.13
CA PHE A 170 13.07 -0.42 2.06
C PHE A 170 14.30 -0.24 1.19
N SER A 171 14.21 0.50 0.08
CA SER A 171 15.31 0.68 -0.86
C SER A 171 16.29 1.78 -0.42
N PRO A 172 17.60 1.49 -0.35
CA PRO A 172 18.62 2.53 -0.27
C PRO A 172 18.83 3.11 -1.66
N ALA A 173 17.85 3.85 -2.19
CA ALA A 173 17.97 4.42 -3.53
C ALA A 173 18.86 5.67 -3.51
N ASP A 174 19.66 5.83 -4.57
CA ASP A 174 20.41 7.05 -4.82
C ASP A 174 19.43 8.24 -4.93
N GLY A 175 19.57 9.22 -4.05
CA GLY A 175 18.72 10.41 -4.04
C GLY A 175 17.64 10.45 -2.96
N ILE A 176 17.48 9.39 -2.15
CA ILE A 176 16.61 9.42 -0.96
C ILE A 176 17.42 9.85 0.25
N THR A 177 16.98 10.88 0.97
CA THR A 177 17.63 11.30 2.21
C THR A 177 17.30 10.35 3.35
N ILE A 178 18.14 10.31 4.38
CA ILE A 178 17.88 9.49 5.58
C ILE A 178 16.58 9.93 6.25
N ASP A 179 16.27 11.22 6.26
CA ASP A 179 15.05 11.76 6.84
C ASP A 179 13.80 11.31 6.08
N ASP A 180 13.83 11.36 4.74
CA ASP A 180 12.73 10.88 3.89
C ASP A 180 12.49 9.38 4.12
N ARG A 181 13.56 8.59 4.17
CA ARG A 181 13.45 7.15 4.45
C ARG A 181 12.89 6.88 5.84
N CYS A 182 13.36 7.57 6.88
CA CYS A 182 12.85 7.44 8.23
C CYS A 182 11.36 7.82 8.31
N TRP A 183 10.95 8.88 7.61
CA TRP A 183 9.56 9.29 7.52
C TRP A 183 8.69 8.23 6.82
N GLN A 184 9.14 7.69 5.69
CA GLN A 184 8.46 6.60 4.99
C GLN A 184 8.30 5.34 5.84
N MET A 185 9.35 4.94 6.58
CA MET A 185 9.29 3.84 7.54
C MET A 185 8.24 4.11 8.64
N PHE A 186 8.16 5.35 9.14
CA PHE A 186 7.15 5.75 10.12
C PHE A 186 5.72 5.66 9.55
N LEU A 187 5.51 6.07 8.30
CA LEU A 187 4.21 5.97 7.63
C LEU A 187 3.79 4.51 7.42
N VAL A 188 4.68 3.65 6.90
CA VAL A 188 4.42 2.21 6.70
C VAL A 188 3.94 1.54 7.98
N ASN A 189 4.54 1.91 9.12
CA ASN A 189 4.16 1.35 10.41
C ASN A 189 2.70 1.69 10.78
N GLN A 190 2.20 2.87 10.39
CA GLN A 190 0.86 3.34 10.71
C GLN A 190 -0.22 2.88 9.73
N MET A 191 0.17 2.54 8.50
CA MET A 191 -0.76 2.28 7.41
C MET A 191 -1.75 1.14 7.71
N ASP A 192 -3.01 1.35 7.34
CA ASP A 192 -4.00 0.29 7.21
C ASP A 192 -3.78 -0.55 5.95
N VAL A 193 -4.61 -1.57 5.76
CA VAL A 193 -4.51 -2.49 4.61
C VAL A 193 -4.64 -1.74 3.28
N LYS A 194 -5.64 -0.86 3.14
CA LYS A 194 -5.92 -0.10 1.91
C LYS A 194 -4.76 0.85 1.58
N GLN A 195 -4.29 1.56 2.58
CA GLN A 195 -3.18 2.51 2.46
C GLN A 195 -1.88 1.79 2.07
N SER A 196 -1.57 0.68 2.74
CA SER A 196 -0.37 -0.10 2.43
C SER A 196 -0.44 -0.76 1.05
N ASN A 197 -1.62 -1.17 0.58
CA ASN A 197 -1.79 -1.71 -0.76
C ASN A 197 -1.45 -0.65 -1.83
N CYS A 198 -2.01 0.57 -1.69
CA CYS A 198 -1.71 1.68 -2.60
C CYS A 198 -0.24 2.12 -2.55
N TYR A 199 0.38 2.08 -1.36
CA TYR A 199 1.80 2.38 -1.18
C TYR A 199 2.71 1.34 -1.83
N ILE A 200 2.38 0.04 -1.69
CA ILE A 200 3.16 -1.06 -2.26
C ILE A 200 2.98 -1.13 -3.77
N TYR A 201 1.77 -0.96 -4.27
CA TYR A 201 1.48 -0.97 -5.70
C TYR A 201 0.66 0.27 -6.08
N PRO A 202 1.32 1.32 -6.60
CA PRO A 202 0.64 2.56 -6.98
C PRO A 202 -0.44 2.34 -8.04
N HIS A 203 -1.39 3.26 -8.11
CA HIS A 203 -2.40 3.30 -9.17
C HIS A 203 -2.00 4.29 -10.26
N LEU A 204 -1.94 3.81 -11.51
CA LEU A 204 -1.69 4.63 -12.68
C LEU A 204 -2.98 4.83 -13.46
N TYR A 205 -3.46 6.07 -13.54
CA TYR A 205 -4.71 6.43 -14.20
C TYR A 205 -4.45 7.17 -15.51
N PRO A 206 -4.94 6.69 -16.67
CA PRO A 206 -4.92 7.48 -17.89
C PRO A 206 -5.93 8.63 -17.78
N ILE A 207 -5.44 9.86 -17.97
CA ILE A 207 -6.28 11.07 -17.83
C ILE A 207 -6.46 11.86 -19.13
N HIS A 208 -5.80 11.42 -20.22
CA HIS A 208 -5.83 12.08 -21.52
C HIS A 208 -7.17 11.89 -22.25
N ASP A 209 -7.85 10.76 -22.02
CA ASP A 209 -9.15 10.45 -22.62
C ASP A 209 -10.34 10.91 -21.76
N LEU A 210 -10.10 11.60 -20.64
CA LEU A 210 -11.17 12.14 -19.82
C LEU A 210 -11.86 13.28 -20.60
N SER A 211 -13.10 13.05 -21.03
CA SER A 211 -13.87 14.07 -21.74
C SER A 211 -13.98 15.35 -20.89
N LEU A 212 -13.71 16.52 -21.48
CA LEU A 212 -13.66 17.78 -20.75
C LEU A 212 -15.06 18.34 -20.36
N ASN A 213 -16.15 17.68 -20.79
CA ASN A 213 -17.54 18.12 -20.65
C ASN A 213 -18.40 17.07 -19.94
N PHE A 214 -18.22 16.88 -18.62
CA PHE A 214 -19.03 15.93 -17.86
C PHE A 214 -20.10 16.61 -17.00
N GLU A 215 -21.35 16.54 -17.44
CA GLU A 215 -22.56 16.83 -16.65
C GLU A 215 -23.18 15.56 -16.00
N GLY A 216 -22.50 14.40 -16.07
CA GLY A 216 -22.99 13.10 -15.57
C GLY A 216 -22.08 12.39 -14.57
N ASN A 217 -22.59 11.31 -13.95
CA ASN A 217 -21.82 10.40 -13.08
C ASN A 217 -20.81 9.59 -13.91
N ILE A 218 -19.58 10.10 -14.04
CA ILE A 218 -18.43 9.32 -14.51
C ILE A 218 -18.23 8.15 -13.52
N PRO A 219 -18.00 6.90 -13.98
CA PRO A 219 -17.46 5.85 -13.11
C PRO A 219 -16.08 6.30 -12.66
N TYR A 220 -16.05 6.83 -11.44
CA TYR A 220 -14.89 7.44 -10.84
C TYR A 220 -14.29 6.45 -9.84
N PRO A 221 -12.96 6.26 -9.80
CA PRO A 221 -11.94 6.72 -10.77
C PRO A 221 -11.96 5.92 -12.10
N PRO A 222 -11.35 6.40 -13.21
CA PRO A 222 -11.10 5.60 -14.41
C PRO A 222 -10.31 4.34 -14.03
N ALA A 223 -10.44 3.31 -14.87
CA ALA A 223 -9.74 2.06 -14.62
C ALA A 223 -8.23 2.29 -14.60
N ALA A 224 -7.59 1.94 -13.48
CA ALA A 224 -6.15 1.97 -13.37
C ALA A 224 -5.51 0.97 -14.35
N ILE A 225 -4.38 1.36 -14.93
CA ILE A 225 -3.55 0.50 -15.76
C ILE A 225 -2.34 0.01 -14.98
N ARG A 226 -1.65 -1.02 -15.49
CA ARG A 226 -0.47 -1.58 -14.83
C ARG A 226 0.66 -0.55 -14.77
N CYS A 227 1.33 -0.47 -13.63
CA CYS A 227 2.53 0.34 -13.43
C CYS A 227 3.71 -0.30 -14.16
N SER A 228 3.93 0.14 -15.41
CA SER A 228 5.03 -0.26 -16.27
C SER A 228 5.25 0.82 -17.31
N TYR A 229 6.51 1.13 -17.61
CA TYR A 229 6.88 2.11 -18.62
C TYR A 229 6.30 1.75 -20.01
N ASP A 230 6.17 0.45 -20.33
CA ASP A 230 5.57 -0.03 -21.58
C ASP A 230 4.09 0.35 -21.74
N ARG A 231 3.44 0.82 -20.67
CA ARG A 231 2.06 1.30 -20.67
C ARG A 231 1.94 2.81 -20.83
N LEU A 232 3.05 3.54 -20.77
CA LEU A 232 3.10 4.98 -20.96
C LEU A 232 3.23 5.32 -22.44
N GLN A 233 2.18 5.93 -22.99
CA GLN A 233 2.18 6.42 -24.37
C GLN A 233 2.70 7.85 -24.44
N MET A 234 3.53 8.12 -25.46
CA MET A 234 4.18 9.42 -25.60
C MET A 234 3.20 10.57 -25.90
N ASN A 235 2.01 10.27 -26.41
CA ASN A 235 0.95 11.22 -26.72
C ASN A 235 -0.15 11.29 -25.63
N ALA A 236 0.11 10.71 -24.46
CA ALA A 236 -0.85 10.59 -23.36
C ALA A 236 -0.39 11.29 -22.09
N ALA A 237 -1.32 11.49 -21.17
CA ALA A 237 -1.07 11.94 -19.81
C ALA A 237 -1.63 10.95 -18.80
N TYR A 238 -0.93 10.77 -17.70
CA TYR A 238 -1.29 9.83 -16.64
C TYR A 238 -1.13 10.45 -15.25
N LEU A 239 -1.93 9.96 -14.31
CA LEU A 239 -1.83 10.28 -12.91
C LEU A 239 -1.41 9.05 -12.12
N LEU A 240 -0.25 9.11 -11.47
CA LEU A 240 0.27 8.05 -10.60
C LEU A 240 0.01 8.42 -9.13
N ASP A 241 -0.67 7.54 -8.42
CA ASP A 241 -1.07 7.71 -7.02
C ASP A 241 -0.53 6.56 -6.18
N ASN A 242 0.35 6.84 -5.23
CA ASN A 242 0.84 5.85 -4.25
C ASN A 242 0.32 6.11 -2.82
N GLY A 243 -0.65 7.02 -2.68
CA GLY A 243 -1.23 7.43 -1.40
C GLY A 243 -0.41 8.42 -0.57
N ILE A 244 0.82 8.74 -0.99
CA ILE A 244 1.66 9.78 -0.37
C ILE A 244 1.96 10.89 -1.39
N TYR A 245 2.40 10.48 -2.57
CA TYR A 245 2.67 11.32 -3.73
C TYR A 245 1.59 11.12 -4.77
N LEU A 246 1.33 12.22 -5.49
CA LEU A 246 0.42 12.21 -6.61
C LEU A 246 1.10 12.89 -7.78
N ILE A 247 1.47 12.10 -8.78
CA ILE A 247 2.38 12.50 -9.84
C ILE A 247 1.62 12.56 -11.15
N LEU A 248 1.64 13.75 -11.77
CA LEU A 248 1.13 13.96 -13.11
C LEU A 248 2.28 13.76 -14.10
N TRP A 249 2.22 12.68 -14.87
CA TRP A 249 3.13 12.44 -15.99
C TRP A 249 2.48 12.91 -17.29
N ILE A 250 3.20 13.73 -18.05
CA ILE A 250 2.77 14.25 -19.35
C ILE A 250 3.74 13.77 -20.42
N GLY A 251 3.22 13.02 -21.39
CA GLY A 251 3.97 12.56 -22.53
C GLY A 251 4.43 13.72 -23.43
N PRO A 252 5.55 13.54 -24.15
CA PRO A 252 6.14 14.61 -24.96
C PRO A 252 5.28 15.07 -26.13
N ASN A 253 4.40 14.20 -26.63
CA ASN A 253 3.60 14.39 -27.84
C ASN A 253 2.12 14.60 -27.51
N VAL A 254 1.78 14.96 -26.27
CA VAL A 254 0.40 15.30 -25.89
C VAL A 254 -0.04 16.55 -26.67
N SER A 255 -1.29 16.56 -27.12
CA SER A 255 -1.79 17.67 -27.96
C SER A 255 -1.74 19.01 -27.21
N PHE A 256 -1.32 20.05 -27.92
CA PHE A 256 -1.25 21.40 -27.34
C PHE A 256 -2.61 21.89 -26.84
N GLU A 257 -3.70 21.48 -27.49
CA GLU A 257 -5.08 21.75 -27.07
C GLU A 257 -5.39 21.12 -25.70
N TRP A 258 -5.03 19.85 -25.49
CA TRP A 258 -5.21 19.19 -24.20
C TRP A 258 -4.35 19.85 -23.13
N ILE A 259 -3.11 20.19 -23.46
CA ILE A 259 -2.22 20.94 -22.56
C ILE A 259 -2.87 22.27 -22.22
N GLN A 260 -3.31 23.09 -23.18
CA GLN A 260 -3.95 24.38 -22.90
C GLN A 260 -5.23 24.25 -22.07
N ALA A 261 -6.09 23.27 -22.35
CA ALA A 261 -7.29 23.02 -21.57
C ALA A 261 -6.95 22.61 -20.12
N SER A 262 -5.95 21.74 -19.96
CA SER A 262 -5.46 21.27 -18.66
C SER A 262 -4.67 22.35 -17.92
N VAL A 263 -3.97 23.24 -18.62
CA VAL A 263 -3.04 24.23 -18.06
C VAL A 263 -3.70 25.58 -17.79
N SER A 264 -4.79 25.90 -18.49
CA SER A 264 -5.70 26.96 -18.02
C SER A 264 -6.27 26.61 -16.63
N MET A 265 -6.31 25.32 -16.31
CA MET A 265 -6.57 24.75 -14.99
C MET A 265 -5.34 24.86 -14.08
N PHE A 266 -4.15 24.43 -14.53
CA PHE A 266 -2.89 24.53 -13.80
C PHE A 266 -2.15 25.83 -14.15
N LYS A 267 -2.38 26.91 -13.41
CA LYS A 267 -1.69 28.22 -13.50
C LYS A 267 -0.17 28.16 -13.20
N ILE A 268 0.56 27.20 -13.77
CA ILE A 268 1.87 26.69 -13.34
C ILE A 268 2.90 26.74 -14.49
N LEU A 269 2.48 26.72 -15.75
CA LEU A 269 3.44 26.65 -16.88
C LEU A 269 4.24 27.93 -17.13
N ASN A 270 3.81 29.09 -16.62
CA ASN A 270 4.64 30.29 -16.64
C ASN A 270 5.86 30.21 -15.69
N ILE A 271 5.88 29.26 -14.75
CA ILE A 271 7.03 29.02 -13.86
C ILE A 271 7.99 28.00 -14.51
N LEU A 272 7.46 27.00 -15.23
CA LEU A 272 8.26 25.97 -15.91
C LEU A 272 9.13 26.53 -17.05
N ASN A 273 8.65 27.55 -17.77
CA ASN A 273 9.45 28.20 -18.82
C ASN A 273 10.56 29.12 -18.28
N GLN A 274 10.55 29.50 -17.00
CA GLN A 274 11.55 30.42 -16.44
C GLN A 274 12.61 29.76 -15.55
N LYS A 275 12.43 28.51 -15.13
CA LYS A 275 13.43 27.80 -14.31
C LYS A 275 13.70 26.40 -14.86
N LYS A 276 14.80 26.28 -15.62
CA LYS A 276 15.41 25.02 -16.12
C LYS A 276 15.89 24.04 -15.02
N SER A 277 15.50 24.25 -13.78
CA SER A 277 15.88 23.47 -12.62
C SER A 277 14.98 23.94 -11.50
N MET A 278 14.04 23.11 -11.09
CA MET A 278 13.59 22.89 -9.71
C MET A 278 12.25 22.16 -9.76
N THR A 279 12.20 21.06 -9.01
CA THR A 279 11.00 20.40 -8.52
C THR A 279 9.92 21.44 -8.20
N CYS A 280 8.90 21.50 -9.04
CA CYS A 280 7.78 22.42 -8.84
C CYS A 280 6.85 21.76 -7.82
N VAL A 281 6.95 22.16 -6.55
CA VAL A 281 5.96 21.82 -5.52
C VAL A 281 4.65 22.50 -5.93
N ILE A 282 3.72 21.73 -6.49
CA ILE A 282 2.43 22.27 -6.91
C ILE A 282 1.57 22.44 -5.65
N SER A 283 1.41 23.68 -5.18
CA SER A 283 0.39 24.01 -4.19
C SER A 283 -0.96 24.16 -4.92
N ILE A 284 -1.80 23.13 -4.85
CA ILE A 284 -3.03 22.98 -5.63
C ILE A 284 -4.15 23.82 -4.99
N MET A 285 -4.34 25.06 -5.44
CA MET A 285 -5.49 25.89 -4.98
C MET A 285 -6.42 26.37 -6.09
N ILE A 286 -6.18 26.04 -7.36
CA ILE A 286 -7.07 26.42 -8.46
C ILE A 286 -7.05 25.31 -9.50
N LEU A 287 -8.13 24.54 -9.62
CA LEU A 287 -8.46 23.70 -10.77
C LEU A 287 -9.97 23.90 -11.07
N GLN A 288 -10.43 23.72 -12.31
CA GLN A 288 -11.86 23.71 -12.64
C GLN A 288 -12.53 22.40 -12.16
N GLU A 289 -13.86 22.43 -12.06
CA GLU A 289 -14.69 21.50 -11.26
C GLU A 289 -14.46 20.00 -11.52
N ILE A 290 -14.16 19.55 -12.75
CA ILE A 290 -14.04 18.12 -13.07
C ILE A 290 -12.78 17.51 -12.45
N TYR A 291 -11.63 18.14 -12.65
CA TYR A 291 -10.40 17.66 -12.02
C TYR A 291 -10.44 17.96 -10.53
N VAL A 292 -10.98 19.09 -10.06
CA VAL A 292 -11.19 19.28 -8.60
C VAL A 292 -12.02 18.16 -8.02
N HIS A 293 -13.11 17.75 -8.66
CA HIS A 293 -13.92 16.63 -8.22
C HIS A 293 -13.13 15.32 -8.26
N TYR A 294 -12.29 15.14 -9.28
CA TYR A 294 -11.40 13.99 -9.41
C TYR A 294 -10.39 13.95 -8.25
N TRP A 295 -9.57 14.99 -8.12
CA TRP A 295 -8.62 15.18 -7.03
C TRP A 295 -9.29 15.13 -5.66
N ARG A 296 -10.50 15.67 -5.50
CA ARG A 296 -11.25 15.65 -4.24
C ARG A 296 -11.71 14.24 -3.91
N LYS A 297 -12.16 13.43 -4.87
CA LYS A 297 -12.56 12.05 -4.60
C LYS A 297 -11.37 11.10 -4.42
N ILE A 298 -10.21 11.35 -5.06
CA ILE A 298 -8.96 10.67 -4.69
C ILE A 298 -8.69 11.08 -3.26
N ARG A 299 -8.55 12.38 -2.97
CA ARG A 299 -8.32 12.90 -1.62
C ARG A 299 -9.28 12.38 -0.54
N GLU A 300 -10.58 12.27 -0.82
CA GLU A 300 -11.59 11.73 0.12
C GLU A 300 -11.27 10.28 0.54
N ASN A 301 -10.48 9.56 -0.25
CA ASN A 301 -10.03 8.20 0.00
C ASN A 301 -8.61 8.08 0.60
N HIS A 302 -7.88 9.19 0.79
CA HIS A 302 -6.51 9.19 1.30
C HIS A 302 -6.36 10.01 2.60
N TRP A 303 -5.40 9.58 3.39
CA TRP A 303 -5.20 10.01 4.79
C TRP A 303 -4.10 11.08 4.95
N ALA A 304 -3.20 11.20 3.98
CA ALA A 304 -2.14 12.19 3.96
C ALA A 304 -2.42 13.32 2.95
N LEU A 305 -1.86 14.51 3.20
CA LEU A 305 -1.80 15.57 2.20
C LEU A 305 -0.76 15.18 1.14
N PHE A 306 -1.19 15.10 -0.12
CA PHE A 306 -0.30 14.78 -1.23
C PHE A 306 0.73 15.89 -1.47
N LEU A 307 1.98 15.51 -1.73
CA LEU A 307 2.83 16.35 -2.55
C LEU A 307 2.54 16.07 -4.03
N GLY A 308 2.03 17.10 -4.72
CA GLY A 308 1.78 17.07 -6.15
C GLY A 308 3.05 17.41 -6.92
N PHE A 309 3.47 16.52 -7.82
CA PHE A 309 4.59 16.75 -8.73
C PHE A 309 4.12 16.66 -10.18
N GLY A 310 4.46 17.67 -10.98
CA GLY A 310 4.33 17.62 -12.43
C GLY A 310 5.65 17.16 -13.02
N CYS A 311 5.61 16.11 -13.84
CA CYS A 311 6.78 15.57 -14.51
C CYS A 311 6.56 15.54 -16.03
N THR A 312 7.60 15.94 -16.77
CA THR A 312 7.64 15.86 -18.24
C THR A 312 8.76 14.91 -18.65
N SER A 313 8.58 14.18 -19.74
CA SER A 313 9.51 13.13 -20.20
C SER A 313 10.91 13.60 -20.65
N TRP A 314 11.24 14.88 -20.44
CA TRP A 314 12.54 15.46 -20.80
C TRP A 314 13.25 16.07 -19.58
N ASP A 315 12.62 16.02 -18.41
CA ASP A 315 13.15 16.58 -17.17
C ASP A 315 13.81 15.48 -16.31
N LYS A 316 14.84 15.84 -15.54
CA LYS A 316 15.48 14.93 -14.58
C LYS A 316 14.50 14.44 -13.51
N SER A 317 13.41 15.16 -13.28
CA SER A 317 12.31 14.71 -12.41
C SER A 317 11.65 13.42 -12.92
N GLU A 318 11.80 13.05 -14.20
CA GLU A 318 11.30 11.78 -14.72
C GLU A 318 11.99 10.59 -14.09
N LEU A 319 13.23 10.72 -13.62
CA LEU A 319 13.94 9.63 -12.93
C LEU A 319 13.19 9.12 -11.69
N TRP A 320 12.31 9.94 -11.10
CA TRP A 320 11.47 9.56 -9.95
C TRP A 320 10.25 8.71 -10.33
N VAL A 321 9.79 8.77 -11.60
CA VAL A 321 8.58 8.06 -12.04
C VAL A 321 8.82 6.56 -12.21
N PRO A 322 9.95 6.07 -12.77
CA PRO A 322 10.27 4.65 -12.80
C PRO A 322 10.63 4.04 -11.44
N SER A 323 10.98 4.86 -10.44
CA SER A 323 11.38 4.39 -9.10
C SER A 323 10.20 4.17 -8.15
N ILE A 324 9.03 4.74 -8.45
CA ILE A 324 7.78 4.62 -7.67
C ILE A 324 6.91 3.50 -8.24
#